data_AF-A0A929FCJ2-F1
#
_entry.id   AF-A0A929FCJ2-F1
#
_cell.length_a   1.000
_cell.length_b   1.000
_cell.length_c   1.000
_cell.angle_alpha   90.00
_cell.angle_beta   90.00
_cell.angle_gamma   90.00
#
_symmetry.space_group_name_H-M   'P 1'
#
loop_
_entity.id
_entity.type
_entity.pdbx_description
1 polymer ?
#
loop_
_entity_poly.entity_id
_entity_poly.type
_entity_poly.pdbx_seq_one_letter_code
_entity_poly.pdbx_strand_id
1 'polypeptide(L)'
;MADIVDIAVGADSFKTLVAAVQAAGLVDALKSPGPFTVFAPVDDAFDALPPGTVQTLVQNPPQLGRILKFHVVSGKYSRADLAAVDSLTSLEGSPIPINCNGVFEVKNATVLTPDIEADNGIIHVINRVILMG
;
A
#
# COMPACT_ATOMS: atom_id res chain seq x y z
N MET A 1 16.26 1.44 13.11
CA MET A 1 15.75 1.90 11.80
C MET A 1 14.23 1.93 11.88
N ALA A 2 13.55 2.75 11.08
CA ALA A 2 12.09 2.81 11.07
C ALA A 2 11.53 1.74 10.09
N ASP A 3 10.65 0.88 10.57
CA ASP A 3 9.88 -0.05 9.73
C ASP A 3 8.81 0.71 8.93
N ILE A 4 8.17 0.05 7.95
CA ILE A 4 6.99 0.58 7.25
C ILE A 4 5.95 1.19 8.20
N VAL A 5 5.70 0.52 9.33
CA VAL A 5 4.73 0.99 10.34
C VAL A 5 5.24 2.24 11.06
N ASP A 6 6.52 2.32 11.41
CA ASP A 6 7.11 3.50 12.06
C ASP A 6 7.13 4.71 11.11
N ILE A 7 7.44 4.51 9.83
CA ILE A 7 7.38 5.55 8.79
C ILE A 7 5.94 6.05 8.62
N ALA A 8 4.97 5.13 8.56
CA ALA A 8 3.56 5.48 8.47
C ALA A 8 3.03 6.17 9.74
N VAL A 9 3.49 5.78 10.92
CA VAL A 9 3.12 6.45 12.19
C VAL A 9 3.75 7.84 12.28
N GLY A 10 4.98 8.00 11.80
CA GLY A 10 5.71 9.27 11.82
C GLY A 10 5.19 10.29 10.81
N ALA A 11 4.58 9.84 9.70
CA ALA A 11 3.93 10.70 8.74
C ALA A 11 2.44 10.86 9.10
N ASP A 12 2.03 12.07 9.47
CA ASP A 12 0.67 12.39 9.91
C ASP A 12 -0.41 11.96 8.89
N SER A 13 -0.01 11.84 7.61
CA SER A 13 -0.81 11.45 6.44
C SER A 13 -1.12 9.95 6.28
N PHE A 14 -0.73 9.07 7.22
CA PHE A 14 -1.03 7.63 7.15
C PHE A 14 -1.73 7.08 8.39
N LYS A 15 -2.30 7.92 9.25
CA LYS A 15 -2.99 7.48 10.48
C LYS A 15 -4.10 6.46 10.19
N THR A 16 -4.87 6.68 9.11
CA THR A 16 -5.94 5.77 8.69
C THR A 16 -5.42 4.39 8.29
N LEU A 17 -4.30 4.35 7.57
CA LEU A 17 -3.65 3.11 7.16
C LEU A 17 -3.09 2.34 8.37
N VAL A 18 -2.44 3.03 9.31
CA VAL A 18 -1.90 2.40 10.53
C VAL A 18 -3.03 1.78 11.37
N ALA A 19 -4.12 2.52 11.57
CA ALA A 19 -5.29 2.01 12.28
C ALA A 19 -5.87 0.76 11.58
N ALA A 20 -5.88 0.77 10.24
CA ALA A 20 -6.33 -0.38 9.46
C ALA A 20 -5.41 -1.60 9.60
N VAL A 21 -4.09 -1.40 9.51
CA VAL A 21 -3.10 -2.48 9.71
C VAL A 21 -3.22 -3.09 11.10
N GLN A 22 -3.40 -2.26 12.13
CA GLN A 22 -3.62 -2.72 13.51
C GLN A 22 -4.92 -3.51 13.65
N ALA A 23 -6.03 -3.00 13.10
CA ALA A 23 -7.33 -3.69 13.15
C ALA A 23 -7.33 -5.02 12.38
N ALA A 24 -6.55 -5.12 11.29
CA ALA A 24 -6.39 -6.35 10.53
C ALA A 24 -5.37 -7.33 11.14
N GLY A 25 -4.63 -6.95 12.18
CA GLY A 25 -3.58 -7.77 12.78
C GLY A 25 -2.41 -8.04 11.83
N LEU A 26 -2.17 -7.15 10.86
CA LEU A 26 -1.10 -7.31 9.87
C LEU A 26 0.19 -6.56 10.26
N VAL A 27 0.22 -5.92 11.43
CA VAL A 27 1.42 -5.24 11.95
C VAL A 27 2.60 -6.19 12.01
N ASP A 28 2.42 -7.38 12.60
CA ASP A 28 3.47 -8.38 12.73
C ASP A 28 3.92 -8.94 11.38
N ALA A 29 2.98 -9.08 10.44
CA ALA A 29 3.29 -9.54 9.08
C ALA A 29 4.08 -8.50 8.29
N LEU A 30 3.73 -7.22 8.42
CA LEU A 30 4.47 -6.12 7.80
C LEU A 30 5.82 -5.93 8.47
N LYS A 31 5.95 -6.13 9.78
CA LYS A 31 7.23 -6.10 10.52
C LYS A 31 8.15 -7.31 10.25
N SER A 32 7.70 -8.28 9.44
CA SER A 32 8.51 -9.44 9.11
C SER A 32 9.73 -9.05 8.25
N PRO A 33 10.91 -9.67 8.43
CA PRO A 33 12.17 -9.28 7.77
C PRO A 33 12.26 -9.65 6.27
N GLY A 34 11.14 -9.75 5.56
CA GLY A 34 11.13 -9.98 4.11
C GLY A 34 11.20 -8.69 3.32
N PRO A 35 11.76 -8.66 2.10
CA PRO A 35 11.60 -7.50 1.24
C PRO A 35 10.14 -7.42 0.78
N PHE A 36 9.43 -6.39 1.25
CA PHE A 36 8.08 -6.09 0.81
C PHE A 36 8.02 -4.76 0.07
N THR A 37 7.18 -4.69 -0.94
CA THR A 37 6.83 -3.42 -1.58
C THR A 37 5.41 -3.06 -1.15
N VAL A 38 5.25 -1.95 -0.45
CA VAL A 38 3.97 -1.51 0.10
C VAL A 38 3.52 -0.25 -0.61
N PHE A 39 2.33 -0.30 -1.19
CA PHE A 39 1.68 0.89 -1.72
C PHE A 39 0.88 1.54 -0.59
N ALA A 40 1.32 2.68 -0.08
CA ALA A 40 0.70 3.38 1.04
C ALA A 40 -0.15 4.56 0.55
N PRO A 41 -1.49 4.48 0.57
CA PRO A 41 -2.35 5.63 0.30
C PRO A 41 -2.23 6.72 1.38
N VAL A 42 -2.13 7.97 0.96
CA VAL A 42 -2.23 9.15 1.86
C VAL A 42 -3.65 9.35 2.36
N ASP A 43 -3.87 10.12 3.44
CA ASP A 43 -5.23 10.43 3.91
C ASP A 43 -6.12 11.06 2.83
N ASP A 44 -5.58 11.90 1.92
CA ASP A 44 -6.32 12.39 0.74
C ASP A 44 -6.86 11.27 -0.16
N ALA A 45 -6.14 10.14 -0.22
CA ALA A 45 -6.57 8.96 -0.98
C ALA A 45 -7.80 8.29 -0.36
N PHE A 46 -7.88 8.32 0.97
CA PHE A 46 -9.03 7.84 1.72
C PHE A 46 -10.21 8.81 1.59
N ASP A 47 -9.96 10.13 1.53
CA ASP A 47 -10.98 11.14 1.29
C ASP A 47 -11.53 11.09 -0.14
N ALA A 48 -10.68 10.73 -1.12
CA ALA A 48 -11.10 10.50 -2.51
C ALA A 48 -11.98 9.26 -2.70
N LEU A 49 -12.09 8.38 -1.69
CA LEU A 49 -13.03 7.26 -1.72
C LEU A 49 -14.43 7.73 -1.31
N PRO A 50 -15.49 7.10 -1.85
CA PRO A 50 -16.84 7.44 -1.46
C PRO A 50 -17.04 7.28 0.06
N PRO A 51 -17.75 8.23 0.70
CA PRO A 51 -17.98 8.21 2.14
C PRO A 51 -18.73 6.93 2.51
N GLY A 52 -18.13 6.13 3.37
CA GLY A 52 -18.63 4.82 3.78
C GLY A 52 -17.69 3.67 3.46
N THR A 53 -16.88 3.74 2.39
CA THR A 53 -15.94 2.65 2.07
C THR A 53 -14.92 2.46 3.18
N VAL A 54 -14.25 3.51 3.63
CA VAL A 54 -13.28 3.43 4.74
C VAL A 54 -13.93 2.90 6.02
N GLN A 55 -15.16 3.34 6.31
CA GLN A 55 -15.89 2.92 7.50
C GLN A 55 -16.27 1.43 7.41
N THR A 56 -16.71 0.95 6.25
CA THR A 56 -16.93 -0.46 5.97
C THR A 56 -15.64 -1.25 6.10
N LEU A 57 -14.51 -0.74 5.60
CA LEU A 57 -13.21 -1.39 5.69
C LEU A 57 -12.73 -1.54 7.14
N VAL A 58 -12.85 -0.47 7.94
CA VAL A 58 -12.52 -0.50 9.37
C VAL A 58 -13.46 -1.43 10.15
N GLN A 59 -14.74 -1.50 9.76
CA GLN A 59 -15.71 -2.42 10.36
C GLN A 59 -15.57 -3.87 9.87
N ASN A 60 -14.82 -4.13 8.79
CA ASN A 60 -14.62 -5.46 8.22
C ASN A 60 -13.13 -5.86 8.22
N PRO A 61 -12.60 -6.33 9.36
CA PRO A 61 -11.24 -6.85 9.48
C PRO A 61 -10.81 -7.85 8.38
N PRO A 62 -11.65 -8.83 7.97
CA PRO A 62 -11.24 -9.78 6.92
C PRO A 62 -11.11 -9.14 5.54
N GLN A 63 -11.95 -8.14 5.20
CA GLN A 63 -11.78 -7.38 3.96
C GLN A 63 -10.55 -6.48 4.03
N LEU A 64 -10.33 -5.85 5.17
CA LEU A 64 -9.17 -5.01 5.43
C LEU A 64 -7.86 -5.78 5.26
N GLY A 65 -7.80 -6.99 5.82
CA GLY A 65 -6.67 -7.89 5.67
C GLY A 65 -6.39 -8.26 4.20
N ARG A 66 -7.43 -8.49 3.39
CA ARG A 66 -7.27 -8.71 1.95
C ARG A 66 -6.73 -7.49 1.24
N ILE A 67 -7.33 -6.31 1.47
CA ILE A 67 -6.90 -5.07 0.84
C ILE A 67 -5.47 -4.70 1.22
N LEU A 68 -5.07 -4.91 2.47
CA LEU A 68 -3.70 -4.72 2.90
C LEU A 68 -2.75 -5.69 2.16
N LYS A 69 -3.10 -6.97 2.06
CA LYS A 69 -2.35 -7.94 1.24
C LYS A 69 -2.34 -7.56 -0.25
N PHE A 70 -3.38 -6.87 -0.72
CA PHE A 70 -3.46 -6.35 -2.09
C PHE A 70 -2.54 -5.14 -2.31
N HIS A 71 -2.31 -4.32 -1.29
CA HIS A 71 -1.33 -3.22 -1.31
C HIS A 71 0.10 -3.67 -1.07
N VAL A 72 0.30 -4.92 -0.63
CA VAL A 72 1.63 -5.49 -0.37
C VAL A 72 2.01 -6.40 -1.53
N VAL A 73 3.22 -6.26 -2.02
CA VAL A 73 3.83 -7.18 -2.99
C VAL A 73 5.06 -7.81 -2.36
N SER A 74 5.20 -9.12 -2.53
CA SER A 74 6.41 -9.84 -2.13
C SER A 74 7.56 -9.51 -3.07
N GLY A 75 8.64 -8.94 -2.54
CA GLY A 75 9.79 -8.47 -3.31
C GLY A 75 10.06 -6.97 -3.11
N LYS A 76 11.30 -6.55 -3.33
CA LYS A 76 11.72 -5.13 -3.32
C LYS A 76 11.69 -4.64 -4.75
N TYR A 77 10.64 -3.90 -5.13
CA TYR A 77 10.48 -3.33 -6.46
C TYR A 77 10.62 -1.81 -6.36
N SER A 78 11.69 -1.28 -6.93
CA SER A 78 11.89 0.15 -7.09
C SER A 78 11.02 0.70 -8.21
N ARG A 79 10.84 2.02 -8.32
CA ARG A 79 10.15 2.60 -9.48
C ARG A 79 10.78 2.18 -10.80
N ALA A 80 12.10 2.01 -10.84
CA ALA A 80 12.80 1.58 -12.06
C ALA A 80 12.43 0.14 -12.45
N ASP A 81 12.36 -0.78 -11.48
CA ASP A 81 11.88 -2.16 -11.71
C ASP A 81 10.42 -2.16 -12.13
N LEU A 82 9.59 -1.34 -11.45
CA LEU A 82 8.17 -1.15 -11.74
C LEU A 82 7.92 -0.52 -13.10
N ALA A 83 8.89 0.19 -13.66
CA ALA A 83 8.81 0.72 -15.02
C ALA A 83 9.15 -0.32 -16.09
N ALA A 84 9.85 -1.39 -15.70
CA ALA A 84 10.17 -2.52 -16.58
C ALA A 84 9.11 -3.63 -16.53
N VAL A 85 8.14 -3.56 -15.61
CA VAL A 85 7.03 -4.52 -15.49
C VAL A 85 5.68 -3.83 -15.65
N ASP A 86 4.78 -4.44 -16.40
CA ASP A 86 3.42 -3.90 -16.60
C ASP A 86 2.43 -4.37 -15.51
N SER A 87 2.77 -5.39 -14.74
CA SER A 87 1.93 -5.88 -13.65
C SER A 87 2.72 -6.64 -12.59
N LEU A 88 2.25 -6.54 -11.35
CA LEU A 88 2.81 -7.27 -10.21
C LEU A 88 1.75 -8.14 -9.54
N THR A 89 2.16 -9.30 -9.03
CA THR A 89 1.28 -10.14 -8.22
C THR A 89 1.32 -9.67 -6.77
N SER A 90 0.19 -9.18 -6.27
CA SER A 90 0.03 -8.85 -4.84
C SER A 90 0.19 -10.07 -3.94
N LEU A 91 0.39 -9.84 -2.65
CA LEU A 91 0.47 -10.91 -1.64
C LEU A 91 -0.88 -11.64 -1.46
N GLU A 92 -1.98 -11.00 -1.87
CA GLU A 92 -3.28 -11.69 -2.01
C GLU A 92 -3.32 -12.68 -3.17
N GLY A 93 -2.47 -12.50 -4.20
CA GLY A 93 -2.44 -13.34 -5.41
C GLY A 93 -3.13 -12.72 -6.62
N SER A 94 -3.64 -11.49 -6.51
CA SER A 94 -4.24 -10.78 -7.64
C SER A 94 -3.25 -9.83 -8.32
N PRO A 95 -3.31 -9.71 -9.66
CA PRO A 95 -2.42 -8.83 -10.40
C PRO A 95 -2.80 -7.36 -10.16
N ILE A 96 -1.79 -6.55 -9.88
CA ILE A 96 -1.83 -5.10 -9.80
C ILE A 96 -1.22 -4.58 -11.11
N PRO A 97 -2.01 -4.00 -12.03
CA PRO A 97 -1.47 -3.37 -13.22
C PRO A 97 -0.68 -2.13 -12.80
N ILE A 98 0.55 -2.07 -13.28
CA ILE A 98 1.47 -0.96 -13.10
C ILE A 98 1.62 -0.27 -14.46
N ASN A 99 1.49 1.05 -14.48
CA ASN A 99 1.69 1.83 -15.68
C ASN A 99 2.72 2.92 -15.40
N CYS A 100 3.84 2.85 -16.11
CA CYS A 100 4.93 3.82 -16.00
C CYS A 100 5.11 4.64 -17.29
N ASN A 101 4.18 4.57 -18.25
CA ASN A 101 4.22 5.37 -19.49
C ASN A 101 3.91 6.85 -19.23
N GLY A 102 4.83 7.54 -18.53
CA GLY A 102 4.76 8.96 -18.19
C GLY A 102 4.59 9.18 -16.69
N VAL A 103 3.37 9.02 -16.18
CA VAL A 103 3.07 9.14 -14.75
C VAL A 103 3.02 7.75 -14.14
N PHE A 104 3.68 7.55 -13.01
CA PHE A 104 3.69 6.26 -12.32
C PHE A 104 2.32 6.01 -11.69
N GLU A 105 1.59 5.04 -12.23
CA GLU A 105 0.20 4.76 -11.89
C GLU A 105 0.00 3.27 -11.59
N VAL A 106 -0.74 2.96 -10.54
CA VAL A 106 -0.95 1.62 -9.99
C VAL A 106 -2.44 1.39 -9.89
N LYS A 107 -3.02 0.60 -10.80
CA LYS A 107 -4.47 0.26 -10.80
C LYS A 107 -5.42 1.47 -10.65
N ASN A 108 -5.13 2.61 -11.27
CA ASN A 108 -5.79 3.94 -11.14
C ASN A 108 -5.38 4.81 -9.95
N ALA A 109 -4.31 4.45 -9.24
CA ALA A 109 -3.72 5.27 -8.20
C ALA A 109 -2.39 5.85 -8.68
N THR A 110 -2.29 7.18 -8.67
CA THR A 110 -1.05 7.87 -9.03
C THR A 110 -0.09 7.83 -7.86
N VAL A 111 1.14 7.40 -8.11
CA VAL A 111 2.20 7.38 -7.11
C VAL A 111 2.77 8.79 -6.97
N LEU A 112 2.55 9.39 -5.80
CA LEU A 112 3.05 10.70 -5.43
C LEU A 112 4.54 10.64 -5.07
N THR A 113 4.91 9.70 -4.19
CA THR A 113 6.29 9.54 -3.70
C THR A 113 6.70 8.07 -3.76
N PRO A 114 7.40 7.65 -4.82
CA PRO A 114 7.95 6.31 -4.91
C PRO A 114 9.29 6.19 -4.16
N ASP A 115 9.76 4.96 -3.99
CA ASP A 115 11.12 4.62 -3.53
C ASP A 115 11.45 5.09 -2.10
N ILE A 116 10.47 5.10 -1.20
CA ILE A 116 10.73 5.34 0.23
C ILE A 116 11.33 4.06 0.82
N GLU A 117 12.61 4.08 1.16
CA GLU A 117 13.26 2.94 1.80
C GLU A 117 12.77 2.76 3.24
N ALA A 118 12.36 1.53 3.55
CA ALA A 118 12.02 1.07 4.88
C ALA A 118 12.90 -0.13 5.24
N ASP A 119 13.05 -0.43 6.53
CA ASP A 119 13.94 -1.53 6.99
C ASP A 119 13.53 -2.90 6.41
N ASN A 120 12.23 -3.07 6.20
CA ASN A 120 11.55 -4.26 5.71
C ASN A 120 11.06 -4.11 4.25
N GLY A 121 11.51 -3.10 3.49
CA GLY A 121 10.95 -2.93 2.14
C GLY A 121 11.11 -1.57 1.46
N ILE A 122 10.21 -1.34 0.50
CA ILE A 122 10.00 -0.04 -0.15
C ILE A 122 8.54 0.36 0.02
N ILE A 123 8.31 1.63 0.33
CA ILE A 123 6.99 2.24 0.35
C ILE A 123 6.82 3.12 -0.89
N HIS A 124 5.70 2.96 -1.57
CA HIS A 124 5.26 3.83 -2.65
C HIS A 124 4.01 4.56 -2.22
N VAL A 125 4.10 5.87 -2.05
CA VAL A 125 3.00 6.72 -1.62
C VAL A 125 2.07 6.96 -2.80
N ILE A 126 0.80 6.61 -2.66
CA ILE A 126 -0.21 6.75 -3.71
C ILE A 126 -1.31 7.74 -3.29
N ASN A 127 -1.90 8.42 -4.28
CA ASN A 127 -2.99 9.37 -4.07
C ASN A 127 -4.38 8.73 -4.01
N ARG A 128 -4.50 7.42 -4.24
CA ARG A 128 -5.77 6.67 -4.23
C ARG A 128 -5.57 5.29 -3.63
N VAL A 129 -6.56 4.79 -2.91
CA VAL A 129 -6.54 3.43 -2.37
C VAL A 129 -6.80 2.42 -3.49
N ILE A 130 -5.97 1.37 -3.60
CA ILE A 130 -6.21 0.29 -4.56
C ILE A 130 -7.11 -0.78 -3.96
N LEU A 131 -8.35 -0.84 -4.43
CA LEU A 131 -9.32 -1.83 -4.00
C LEU A 131 -9.38 -2.98 -4.99
N MET A 132 -9.61 -4.20 -4.49
CA MET A 132 -10.13 -5.27 -5.33
C MET A 132 -11.56 -4.92 -5.72
N GLY A 133 -11.79 -4.78 -7.03
CA GLY A 133 -13.12 -4.75 -7.61
C GLY A 133 -13.56 -6.16 -7.96
#